data_AF-A0A653C4T9-F1
#
_entry.id   AF-A0A653C4T9-F1
#
_cell.length_a   1.000
_cell.length_b   1.000
_cell.length_c   1.000
_cell.angle_alpha   90.00
_cell.angle_beta   90.00
_cell.angle_gamma   90.00
#
_symmetry.space_group_name_H-M   'P 1'
#
loop_
_entity.id
_entity.type
_entity.pdbx_description
1 polymer ?
#
loop_
_entity_poly.entity_id
_entity_poly.type
_entity_poly.pdbx_seq_one_letter_code
_entity_poly.pdbx_strand_id
1 'polypeptide(L)'
;MAVSQSNAAVDMNISGPLMENGTKSVKLSKRYCQILVNVSMLNILYRRSGCINPGELKCKEIRGTEFVTLKAGRDPEDPVLKYLMFVLKGIKNAIAKGFLREIHLVLKHPQTLVPLEIYTIAVKYNTTGVIKDDLPNLRDSTLMVLKHIRNLDKFTQLPRYTKVKVELTYNES
;
A
#
# COMPACT_ATOMS: atom_id res chain seq x y z
N MET A 1 -11.44 33.54 0.78
CA MET A 1 -10.29 32.86 1.42
C MET A 1 -10.49 31.37 1.27
N ALA A 2 -9.82 30.74 0.30
CA ALA A 2 -9.92 29.31 0.07
C ALA A 2 -9.18 28.60 1.20
N VAL A 3 -9.92 27.91 2.07
CA VAL A 3 -9.35 26.95 3.00
C VAL A 3 -8.74 25.85 2.12
N SER A 4 -7.41 25.82 2.00
CA SER A 4 -6.75 24.65 1.45
C SER A 4 -7.05 23.51 2.41
N GLN A 5 -8.05 22.69 2.08
CA GLN A 5 -8.21 21.40 2.70
C GLN A 5 -6.90 20.67 2.43
N SER A 6 -6.03 20.61 3.44
CA SER A 6 -4.86 19.75 3.37
C SER A 6 -5.41 18.36 3.11
N ASN A 7 -5.23 17.85 1.89
CA ASN A 7 -5.36 16.43 1.61
C ASN A 7 -4.55 15.74 2.69
N ALA A 8 -5.20 15.08 3.65
CA ALA A 8 -4.52 14.33 4.67
C ALA A 8 -3.65 13.31 3.93
N ALA A 9 -2.37 13.65 3.77
CA ALA A 9 -1.50 12.99 2.83
C ALA A 9 -1.46 11.51 3.17
N VAL A 10 -1.71 10.66 2.18
CA VAL A 10 -1.57 9.21 2.35
C VAL A 10 -0.10 8.96 2.65
N ASP A 11 0.19 8.62 3.90
CA ASP A 11 1.57 8.39 4.34
C ASP A 11 2.07 7.06 3.73
N MET A 12 3.24 7.15 3.11
CA MET A 12 3.91 6.06 2.40
C MET A 12 5.38 5.95 2.81
N ASN A 13 5.78 6.64 3.87
CA ASN A 13 7.17 6.64 4.27
C ASN A 13 7.44 5.52 5.27
N ILE A 14 8.23 4.51 4.88
CA ILE A 14 8.72 3.48 5.79
C ILE A 14 10.11 3.89 6.28
N SER A 15 10.31 3.89 7.60
CA SER A 15 11.60 4.20 8.24
C SER A 15 11.79 3.39 9.52
N GLY A 16 13.04 3.26 10.00
CA GLY A 16 13.35 2.59 11.28
C GLY A 16 12.55 3.15 12.47
N PRO A 17 12.51 4.48 12.69
CA PRO A 17 11.71 5.08 13.76
C PRO A 17 10.20 4.82 13.61
N LEU A 18 9.68 4.73 12.38
CA LEU A 18 8.27 4.40 12.18
C LEU A 18 7.98 2.96 12.57
N MET A 19 8.87 2.01 12.22
CA MET A 19 8.74 0.60 12.63
C MET A 19 8.77 0.47 14.16
N GLU A 20 9.73 1.14 14.80
CA GLU A 20 9.83 1.20 16.27
C GLU A 20 8.56 1.72 16.92
N ASN A 21 7.93 2.74 16.34
CA ASN A 21 6.67 3.23 16.87
C ASN A 21 5.51 2.25 16.63
N GLY A 22 5.56 1.49 15.54
CA GLY A 22 4.54 0.50 15.17
C GLY A 22 4.32 -0.60 16.22
N THR A 23 5.32 -0.93 17.04
CA THR A 23 5.22 -1.97 18.08
C THR A 23 4.77 -1.45 19.44
N LYS A 24 4.63 -0.12 19.63
CA LYS A 24 4.42 0.50 20.95
C LYS A 24 2.96 0.58 21.41
N SER A 25 1.99 0.62 20.49
CA SER A 25 0.56 0.69 20.85
C SER A 25 -0.32 0.20 19.71
N VAL A 26 -1.54 -0.29 20.01
CA VAL A 26 -2.52 -0.73 18.99
C VAL A 26 -2.78 0.37 17.96
N LYS A 27 -2.89 1.63 18.40
CA LYS A 27 -3.10 2.78 17.52
C LYS A 27 -1.92 2.96 16.55
N LEU A 28 -0.69 2.84 17.04
CA LEU A 28 0.51 2.97 16.20
C LEU A 28 0.70 1.75 15.30
N SER A 29 0.35 0.54 15.73
CA SER A 29 0.37 -0.66 14.90
C SER A 29 -0.62 -0.55 13.73
N LYS A 30 -1.84 -0.05 13.98
CA LYS A 30 -2.82 0.24 12.93
C LYS A 30 -2.29 1.28 11.94
N ARG A 31 -1.65 2.35 12.42
CA ARG A 31 -1.00 3.35 11.57
C ARG A 31 0.12 2.74 10.72
N TYR A 32 0.95 1.90 11.31
CA TYR A 32 2.01 1.20 10.59
C TYR A 32 1.46 0.29 9.49
N CYS A 33 0.43 -0.50 9.83
CA CYS A 33 -0.27 -1.37 8.88
C CYS A 33 -0.83 -0.57 7.69
N GLN A 34 -1.47 0.58 7.95
CA GLN A 34 -1.95 1.47 6.88
C GLN A 34 -0.82 1.89 5.94
N ILE A 35 0.33 2.30 6.48
CA ILE A 35 1.48 2.73 5.66
C ILE A 35 2.03 1.57 4.84
N LEU A 36 2.17 0.39 5.44
CA LEU A 36 2.66 -0.79 4.74
C LEU A 36 1.70 -1.22 3.61
N VAL A 37 0.38 -1.14 3.82
CA VAL A 37 -0.62 -1.39 2.77
C VAL A 37 -0.49 -0.36 1.65
N ASN A 38 -0.40 0.93 1.98
CA ASN A 38 -0.26 2.01 1.00
C ASN A 38 0.97 1.79 0.10
N VAL A 39 2.12 1.51 0.74
CA VAL A 39 3.38 1.22 0.04
C VAL A 39 3.23 -0.03 -0.80
N SER A 40 2.64 -1.10 -0.27
CA SER A 40 2.49 -2.37 -0.98
C SER A 40 1.67 -2.21 -2.26
N MET A 41 0.48 -1.60 -2.17
CA MET A 41 -0.38 -1.40 -3.33
C MET A 41 0.27 -0.51 -4.40
N LEU A 42 0.89 0.61 -3.99
CA LEU A 42 1.61 1.48 -4.93
C LEU A 42 2.73 0.72 -5.64
N ASN A 43 3.51 -0.06 -4.88
CA ASN A 43 4.69 -0.74 -5.41
C ASN A 43 4.33 -1.92 -6.32
N ILE A 44 3.21 -2.62 -6.05
CA ILE A 44 2.67 -3.63 -6.97
C ILE A 44 2.23 -2.94 -8.27
N LEU A 45 1.44 -1.86 -8.17
CA LEU A 45 0.96 -1.15 -9.35
C LEU A 45 2.10 -0.59 -10.19
N TYR A 46 3.11 0.02 -9.56
CA TYR A 46 4.25 0.58 -10.26
C TYR A 46 5.01 -0.49 -11.07
N ARG A 47 5.17 -1.68 -10.49
CA ARG A 47 5.92 -2.79 -11.10
C ARG A 47 5.14 -3.62 -12.09
N ARG A 48 3.81 -3.58 -12.07
CA ARG A 48 2.98 -4.44 -12.92
C ARG A 48 2.15 -3.70 -13.94
N SER A 49 1.61 -2.52 -13.60
CA SER A 49 0.61 -1.85 -14.44
C SER A 49 1.20 -1.21 -15.70
N GLY A 50 2.52 -0.97 -15.74
CA GLY A 50 3.22 -0.33 -16.86
C GLY A 50 2.76 1.09 -17.20
N CYS A 51 1.90 1.70 -16.37
CA CYS A 51 1.21 2.96 -16.69
C CYS A 51 1.52 4.11 -15.75
N ILE A 52 2.12 3.85 -14.59
CA ILE A 52 2.38 4.91 -13.61
C ILE A 52 3.55 5.76 -14.07
N ASN A 53 3.32 7.07 -14.18
CA ASN A 53 4.37 8.04 -14.48
C ASN A 53 5.46 8.05 -13.39
N PRO A 54 6.72 7.68 -13.71
CA PRO A 54 7.82 7.72 -12.74
C PRO A 54 8.12 9.14 -12.22
N GLY A 55 7.75 10.18 -12.98
CA GLY A 55 7.93 11.59 -12.61
C GLY A 55 7.20 12.00 -11.32
N GLU A 56 6.18 11.26 -10.91
CA GLU A 56 5.40 11.50 -9.70
C GLU A 56 5.90 10.71 -8.48
N LEU A 57 6.89 9.84 -8.68
CA LEU A 57 7.40 8.91 -7.68
C LEU A 57 8.78 9.29 -7.18
N LYS A 58 9.09 8.87 -5.96
CA LYS A 58 10.41 8.94 -5.34
C LYS A 58 10.86 7.54 -4.99
N CYS A 59 12.03 7.14 -5.47
CA CYS A 59 12.69 5.91 -5.04
C CYS A 59 13.25 6.08 -3.63
N LYS A 60 13.09 5.05 -2.82
CA LYS A 60 13.63 4.91 -1.48
C LYS A 60 14.24 3.53 -1.34
N GLU A 61 15.15 3.41 -0.40
CA GLU A 61 15.82 2.16 -0.10
C GLU A 61 15.78 1.92 1.41
N ILE A 62 15.58 0.67 1.80
CA ILE A 62 15.80 0.22 3.16
C ILE A 62 16.52 -1.12 3.15
N ARG A 63 17.72 -1.15 3.72
CA ARG A 63 18.55 -2.37 3.83
C ARG A 63 18.68 -3.11 2.49
N GLY A 64 19.03 -2.39 1.43
CA GLY A 64 19.21 -2.93 0.07
C GLY A 64 17.90 -3.28 -0.65
N THR A 65 16.74 -2.95 -0.09
CA THR A 65 15.44 -3.17 -0.76
C THR A 65 14.86 -1.85 -1.23
N GLU A 66 14.79 -1.69 -2.55
CA GLU A 66 14.21 -0.49 -3.18
C GLU A 66 12.69 -0.55 -3.25
N PHE A 67 12.05 0.57 -2.93
CA PHE A 67 10.62 0.79 -3.08
C PHE A 67 10.33 2.23 -3.50
N VAL A 68 9.16 2.46 -4.08
CA VAL A 68 8.71 3.79 -4.51
C VAL A 68 7.68 4.35 -3.55
N THR A 69 7.68 5.68 -3.40
CA THR A 69 6.64 6.44 -2.71
C THR A 69 6.18 7.60 -3.59
N LEU A 70 5.02 8.18 -3.32
CA LEU A 70 4.65 9.45 -3.95
C LEU A 70 5.63 10.56 -3.55
N LYS A 71 5.89 11.50 -4.47
CA LYS A 71 6.57 12.76 -4.14
C LYS A 71 5.67 13.59 -3.21
N ALA A 72 6.27 14.18 -2.19
CA ALA A 72 5.52 15.00 -1.22
C ALA A 72 5.03 16.31 -1.84
N GLY A 73 3.91 16.83 -1.34
CA GLY A 73 3.43 18.18 -1.63
C GLY A 73 2.75 18.38 -2.99
N ARG A 74 2.41 17.29 -3.71
CA ARG A 74 1.61 17.35 -4.94
C ARG A 74 0.60 16.22 -4.96
N ASP A 75 -0.63 16.55 -5.36
CA ASP A 75 -1.60 15.52 -5.72
C ASP A 75 -1.17 14.86 -7.02
N PRO A 76 -1.30 13.53 -7.15
CA PRO A 76 -0.90 12.86 -8.37
C PRO A 76 -1.78 13.31 -9.54
N GLU A 77 -1.19 13.44 -10.72
CA GLU A 77 -1.88 13.76 -11.97
C GLU A 77 -2.35 12.48 -12.68
N ASP A 78 -1.53 11.43 -12.60
CA ASP A 78 -1.79 10.10 -13.12
C ASP A 78 -3.15 9.53 -12.64
N PRO A 79 -4.04 9.11 -13.56
CA PRO A 79 -5.37 8.59 -13.20
C PRO A 79 -5.35 7.35 -12.31
N VAL A 80 -4.37 6.45 -12.48
CA VAL A 80 -4.22 5.25 -11.65
C VAL A 80 -3.80 5.64 -10.24
N LEU A 81 -2.87 6.60 -10.10
CA LEU A 81 -2.47 7.12 -8.80
C LEU A 81 -3.61 7.88 -8.11
N LYS A 82 -4.40 8.68 -8.83
CA LYS A 82 -5.61 9.34 -8.30
C LYS A 82 -6.62 8.32 -7.76
N TYR A 83 -6.91 7.28 -8.55
CA TYR A 83 -7.80 6.20 -8.13
C TYR A 83 -7.25 5.48 -6.90
N LEU A 84 -5.95 5.17 -6.88
CA LEU A 84 -5.30 4.58 -5.71
C LEU A 84 -5.46 5.47 -4.48
N MET A 85 -5.26 6.80 -4.58
CA MET A 85 -5.35 7.69 -3.44
C MET A 85 -6.77 7.74 -2.86
N PHE A 86 -7.77 7.72 -3.74
CA PHE A 86 -9.17 7.61 -3.33
C PHE A 86 -9.43 6.31 -2.55
N VAL A 87 -8.97 5.17 -3.08
CA VAL A 87 -9.14 3.86 -2.43
C VAL A 87 -8.41 3.77 -1.08
N LEU A 88 -7.16 4.25 -1.01
CA LEU A 88 -6.35 4.21 0.21
C LEU A 88 -6.96 5.04 1.35
N LYS A 89 -7.67 6.13 1.03
CA LYS A 89 -8.46 6.90 2.03
C LYS A 89 -9.56 6.03 2.65
N GLY A 90 -10.25 5.21 1.87
CA GLY A 90 -11.25 4.25 2.35
C GLY A 90 -10.64 3.14 3.22
N ILE A 91 -9.55 2.52 2.74
CA ILE A 91 -8.80 1.48 3.44
C ILE A 91 -8.31 1.96 4.82
N LYS A 92 -7.80 3.20 4.89
CA LYS A 92 -7.36 3.81 6.15
C LYS A 92 -8.44 3.73 7.24
N ASN A 93 -9.67 4.11 6.90
CA ASN A 93 -10.79 4.08 7.83
C ASN A 93 -11.17 2.64 8.23
N ALA A 94 -11.16 1.71 7.27
CA ALA A 94 -11.52 0.32 7.54
C ALA A 94 -10.50 -0.40 8.46
N ILE A 95 -9.20 -0.13 8.29
CA ILE A 95 -8.13 -0.61 9.20
C ILE A 95 -8.26 0.03 10.59
N ALA A 96 -8.56 1.33 10.65
CA ALA A 96 -8.72 2.03 11.93
C ALA A 96 -9.85 1.41 12.77
N LYS A 97 -10.97 1.06 12.12
CA LYS A 97 -12.13 0.42 12.75
C LYS A 97 -11.96 -1.08 13.00
N GLY A 98 -10.99 -1.74 12.36
CA GLY A 98 -10.72 -3.17 12.57
C GLY A 98 -11.58 -4.12 11.74
N PHE A 99 -12.21 -3.62 10.68
CA PHE A 99 -13.16 -4.42 9.88
C PHE A 99 -12.59 -4.89 8.55
N LEU A 100 -11.50 -4.30 8.04
CA LEU A 100 -10.93 -4.74 6.76
C LEU A 100 -10.23 -6.08 6.89
N ARG A 101 -10.68 -7.10 6.15
CA ARG A 101 -10.11 -8.46 6.15
C ARG A 101 -9.09 -8.63 5.04
N GLU A 102 -9.48 -8.39 3.79
CA GLU A 102 -8.59 -8.54 2.63
C GLU A 102 -8.79 -7.41 1.63
N ILE A 103 -7.72 -7.10 0.92
CA ILE A 103 -7.71 -6.19 -0.22
C ILE A 103 -7.29 -7.03 -1.42
N HIS A 104 -8.14 -7.09 -2.45
CA HIS A 104 -7.81 -7.70 -3.73
C HIS A 104 -7.54 -6.60 -4.76
N LEU A 105 -6.30 -6.51 -5.20
CA LEU A 105 -5.89 -5.68 -6.33
C LEU A 105 -5.96 -6.50 -7.60
N VAL A 106 -7.00 -6.26 -8.40
CA VAL A 106 -7.29 -6.99 -9.63
C VAL A 106 -6.80 -6.18 -10.82
N LEU A 107 -5.79 -6.69 -11.52
CA LEU A 107 -5.23 -6.11 -12.74
C LEU A 107 -5.87 -6.80 -13.93
N LYS A 108 -6.54 -6.01 -14.79
CA LYS A 108 -7.37 -6.52 -15.89
C LYS A 108 -6.85 -6.07 -17.24
N HIS A 109 -7.02 -6.93 -18.23
CA HIS A 109 -6.68 -6.61 -19.61
C HIS A 109 -7.44 -5.35 -20.08
N PRO A 110 -6.79 -4.42 -20.82
CA PRO A 110 -7.36 -3.11 -21.17
C PRO A 110 -8.66 -3.18 -21.99
N GLN A 111 -8.79 -4.19 -22.86
CA GLN A 111 -9.92 -4.33 -23.80
C GLN A 111 -10.97 -5.33 -23.28
N THR A 112 -10.57 -6.58 -23.04
CA THR A 112 -11.46 -7.67 -22.61
C THR A 112 -11.89 -7.60 -21.15
N LEU A 113 -11.22 -6.78 -20.31
CA LEU A 113 -11.47 -6.67 -18.86
C LEU A 113 -11.31 -7.99 -18.07
N VAL A 114 -10.75 -9.03 -18.70
CA VAL A 114 -10.42 -10.30 -18.04
C VAL A 114 -9.30 -10.06 -17.02
N PRO A 115 -9.42 -10.59 -15.78
CA PRO A 115 -8.34 -10.55 -14.80
C PRO A 115 -7.07 -11.20 -15.35
N LEU A 116 -5.96 -10.46 -15.35
CA LEU A 116 -4.62 -10.96 -15.67
C LEU A 116 -3.90 -11.40 -14.40
N GLU A 117 -3.98 -10.59 -13.35
CA GLU A 117 -3.35 -10.86 -12.06
C GLU A 117 -4.25 -10.38 -10.92
N ILE A 118 -4.19 -11.09 -9.79
CA ILE A 118 -4.88 -10.72 -8.55
C ILE A 118 -3.87 -10.78 -7.42
N TYR A 119 -3.71 -9.67 -6.71
CA TYR A 119 -2.88 -9.60 -5.52
C TYR A 119 -3.77 -9.45 -4.29
N THR A 120 -3.60 -10.34 -3.32
CA THR A 120 -4.37 -10.32 -2.08
C THR A 120 -3.49 -9.85 -0.93
N ILE A 121 -3.92 -8.80 -0.23
CA ILE A 121 -3.31 -8.32 1.02
C ILE A 121 -4.29 -8.64 2.15
N ALA A 122 -3.95 -9.63 2.97
CA ALA A 122 -4.73 -9.98 4.15
C ALA A 122 -4.28 -9.13 5.35
N VAL A 123 -5.26 -8.55 6.06
CA VAL A 123 -5.04 -7.76 7.27
C VAL A 123 -5.57 -8.54 8.46
N LYS A 124 -4.68 -8.84 9.41
CA LYS A 124 -5.02 -9.54 10.65
C LYS A 124 -4.99 -8.57 11.82
N TYR A 125 -5.99 -8.64 12.68
CA TYR A 125 -6.07 -7.85 13.90
C TYR A 125 -5.81 -8.73 15.11
N ASN A 126 -5.10 -8.18 16.08
CA ASN A 126 -4.96 -8.81 17.37
C ASN A 126 -6.26 -8.64 18.16
N THR A 127 -6.92 -9.75 18.49
CA THR A 127 -8.15 -9.80 19.29
C THR A 127 -7.90 -9.91 20.79
N THR A 128 -6.66 -10.23 21.20
CA THR A 128 -6.30 -10.42 22.62
C THR A 128 -5.93 -9.12 23.34
N GLY A 129 -5.67 -8.05 22.59
CA GLY A 129 -5.18 -6.77 23.14
C GLY A 129 -3.71 -6.78 23.60
N VAL A 130 -3.06 -7.94 23.65
CA VAL A 130 -1.66 -8.06 24.09
C VAL A 130 -0.70 -7.56 23.02
N ILE A 131 0.02 -6.49 23.31
CA ILE A 131 1.03 -5.95 22.39
C ILE A 131 2.35 -6.67 22.65
N LYS A 132 2.88 -7.34 21.62
CA LYS A 132 4.24 -7.88 21.64
C LYS A 132 5.17 -6.83 21.05
N ASP A 133 6.13 -6.37 21.83
CA ASP A 133 7.21 -5.53 21.31
C ASP A 133 8.21 -6.42 20.56
N ASP A 134 7.88 -6.71 19.31
CA ASP A 134 8.65 -7.61 18.43
C ASP A 134 9.17 -6.85 17.20
N LEU A 135 9.95 -5.80 17.48
CA LEU A 135 10.55 -4.96 16.47
C LEU A 135 11.46 -5.73 15.48
N PRO A 136 12.30 -6.70 15.90
CA PRO A 136 13.10 -7.48 14.97
C PRO A 136 12.22 -8.19 13.92
N ASN A 137 11.17 -8.88 14.37
CA ASN A 137 10.24 -9.56 13.47
C ASN A 137 9.47 -8.58 12.57
N LEU A 138 9.06 -7.41 13.09
CA LEU A 138 8.42 -6.38 12.27
C LEU A 138 9.33 -5.89 11.15
N ARG A 139 10.62 -5.66 11.44
CA ARG A 139 11.64 -5.25 10.47
C ARG A 139 11.81 -6.33 9.40
N ASP A 140 12.02 -7.57 9.80
CA ASP A 140 12.28 -8.68 8.88
C ASP A 140 11.05 -8.98 8.01
N SER A 141 9.86 -9.00 8.61
CA SER A 141 8.59 -9.16 7.88
C SER A 141 8.35 -8.04 6.87
N THR A 142 8.68 -6.80 7.23
CA THR A 142 8.55 -5.67 6.30
C THR A 142 9.50 -5.79 5.12
N LEU A 143 10.76 -6.13 5.39
CA LEU A 143 11.74 -6.37 4.33
C LEU A 143 11.32 -7.53 3.44
N MET A 144 10.79 -8.60 4.01
CA MET A 144 10.28 -9.75 3.26
C MET A 144 9.16 -9.33 2.29
N VAL A 145 8.19 -8.54 2.76
CA VAL A 145 7.11 -8.00 1.90
C VAL A 145 7.68 -7.13 0.78
N LEU A 146 8.56 -6.18 1.10
CA LEU A 146 9.13 -5.28 0.09
C LEU A 146 9.98 -6.04 -0.93
N LYS A 147 10.76 -7.04 -0.51
CA LYS A 147 11.53 -7.93 -1.40
C LYS A 147 10.62 -8.76 -2.30
N HIS A 148 9.53 -9.29 -1.75
CA HIS A 148 8.55 -10.04 -2.54
C HIS A 148 7.94 -9.17 -3.64
N ILE A 149 7.56 -7.93 -3.30
CA ILE A 149 7.05 -6.97 -4.28
C ILE A 149 8.14 -6.55 -5.28
N ARG A 150 9.40 -6.37 -4.85
CA ARG A 150 10.52 -6.08 -5.77
C ARG A 150 10.76 -7.22 -6.76
N ASN A 151 10.57 -8.46 -6.35
CA ASN A 151 10.70 -9.62 -7.25
C ASN A 151 9.64 -9.64 -8.36
N LEU A 152 8.59 -8.81 -8.28
CA LEU A 152 7.62 -8.69 -9.37
C LEU A 152 8.22 -8.16 -10.67
N ASP A 153 9.38 -7.50 -10.61
CA ASP A 153 10.11 -7.02 -11.78
C ASP A 153 10.71 -8.16 -12.62
N LYS A 154 10.73 -9.39 -12.10
CA LYS A 154 11.18 -10.59 -12.83
C LYS A 154 10.12 -11.12 -13.80
N PHE A 155 8.86 -10.69 -13.67
CA PHE A 155 7.78 -11.11 -14.55
C PHE A 155 7.63 -10.13 -15.72
N THR A 156 7.25 -10.65 -16.89
CA THR A 156 6.91 -9.84 -18.07
C THR A 156 5.90 -8.77 -17.70
N GLN A 157 6.12 -7.52 -18.13
CA GLN A 157 5.19 -6.41 -17.85
C GLN A 157 3.80 -6.70 -18.42
N LEU A 158 2.75 -6.26 -17.71
CA LEU A 158 1.39 -6.35 -18.23
C LEU A 158 1.20 -5.38 -19.41
N PRO A 159 0.17 -5.59 -20.24
CA PRO A 159 -0.16 -4.69 -21.33
C PRO A 159 -0.32 -3.24 -20.84
N ARG A 160 0.07 -2.28 -21.68
CA ARG A 160 -0.20 -0.86 -21.42
C ARG A 160 -1.70 -0.64 -21.24
N TYR A 161 -2.03 0.33 -20.41
CA TYR A 161 -3.39 0.70 -20.01
C TYR A 161 -4.15 -0.40 -19.26
N THR A 162 -3.43 -1.35 -18.63
CA THR A 162 -3.99 -2.33 -17.68
C THR A 162 -4.95 -1.63 -16.72
N LYS A 163 -6.18 -2.14 -16.64
CA LYS A 163 -7.21 -1.58 -15.77
C LYS A 163 -7.05 -2.11 -14.36
N VAL A 164 -7.22 -1.23 -13.39
CA VAL A 164 -7.08 -1.57 -11.97
C VAL A 164 -8.47 -1.56 -11.33
N LYS A 165 -8.83 -2.65 -10.65
CA LYS A 165 -9.99 -2.72 -9.76
C LYS A 165 -9.51 -3.12 -8.37
N VAL A 166 -10.01 -2.44 -7.35
CA VAL A 166 -9.79 -2.84 -5.95
C VAL A 166 -11.09 -3.37 -5.37
N GLU A 167 -11.02 -4.56 -4.78
CA GLU A 167 -12.11 -5.19 -4.05
C GLU A 167 -11.70 -5.35 -2.58
N LEU A 168 -12.63 -5.08 -1.67
CA LEU A 168 -12.38 -5.12 -0.23
C LEU A 168 -13.31 -6.15 0.40
N THR A 169 -12.75 -7.07 1.19
CA THR A 169 -13.53 -7.97 2.04
C THR A 169 -13.43 -7.51 3.49
N TYR A 170 -14.51 -7.69 4.24
CA TYR A 170 -14.60 -7.25 5.62
C TYR A 170 -14.79 -8.46 6.54
N ASN A 171 -14.40 -8.31 7.81
CA ASN A 171 -14.70 -9.29 8.85
C ASN A 171 -16.22 -9.38 9.02
N GLU A 172 -16.74 -10.59 9.21
CA GLU A 172 -18.13 -10.79 9.61
C GLU A 172 -18.33 -10.13 10.97
N SER A 173 -19.44 -9.41 11.10
CA SER A 173 -19.79 -8.61 12.29
C SER A 173 -20.31 -9.51 13.40
#